data_AF-A0A1H0RBQ6-F1
#
_entry.id   AF-A0A1H0RBQ6-F1
#
_cell.length_a   1.000
_cell.length_b   1.000
_cell.length_c   1.000
_cell.angle_alpha   90.00
_cell.angle_beta   90.00
_cell.angle_gamma   90.00
#
_symmetry.space_group_name_H-M   'P 1'
#
loop_
_entity.id
_entity.type
_entity.pdbx_description
1 polymer ?
#
loop_
_entity_poly.entity_id
_entity_poly.type
_entity_poly.pdbx_seq_one_letter_code
_entity_poly.pdbx_strand_id
1 'polypeptide(L)'
;MDKLEVNIVELLEYLQDIIESAPKVPITGKSMVDKKEFNEVIDQIINYLPDQFKKAQWVMNEKDRILGDAQKEYETVKKETVKMMKHNVENHDIVKEAKIRGAEILALAQRDAKAIRIGSREYSNEILSELDKELEDKKSKLIQLMQKSFEVVAKEIDENMSNASITIKENIAELRNM
;
A
#
# COMPACT_ATOMS: atom_id res chain seq x y z
N MET A 1 -33.37 -12.15 55.66
CA MET A 1 -34.51 -13.09 55.67
C MET A 1 -34.45 -13.82 54.36
N ASP A 2 -33.78 -14.98 54.37
CA ASP A 2 -33.77 -15.88 53.22
C ASP A 2 -35.20 -16.34 52.98
N LYS A 3 -35.80 -15.91 51.88
CA LYS A 3 -36.93 -16.65 51.32
C LYS A 3 -36.36 -18.04 51.04
N LEU A 4 -36.82 -19.06 51.77
CA LEU A 4 -36.64 -20.44 51.31
C LEU A 4 -37.02 -20.44 49.84
N GLU A 5 -36.06 -20.74 48.96
CA GLU A 5 -36.37 -20.94 47.55
C GLU A 5 -37.26 -22.18 47.49
N VAL A 6 -38.58 -21.96 47.41
CA VAL A 6 -39.53 -23.04 47.22
C VAL A 6 -39.21 -23.67 45.88
N ASN A 7 -38.63 -24.86 45.94
CA ASN A 7 -38.26 -25.60 44.76
C ASN A 7 -39.51 -26.31 44.24
N ILE A 8 -39.95 -25.91 43.05
CA ILE A 8 -41.12 -26.50 42.42
C ILE A 8 -40.90 -28.00 42.17
N VAL A 9 -39.66 -28.42 41.95
CA VAL A 9 -39.31 -29.84 41.83
C VAL A 9 -39.61 -30.57 43.13
N GLU A 10 -39.22 -30.00 44.28
CA GLU A 10 -39.53 -30.59 45.60
C GLU A 10 -41.04 -30.63 45.87
N LEU A 11 -41.82 -29.61 45.46
CA LEU A 11 -43.28 -29.64 45.57
C LEU A 11 -43.92 -30.70 44.65
N LEU A 12 -43.37 -30.90 43.45
CA LEU A 12 -43.84 -31.94 42.52
C LEU A 12 -43.49 -33.35 43.04
N GLU A 13 -42.28 -33.53 43.59
CA GLU A 13 -41.86 -34.76 44.25
C GLU A 13 -42.74 -35.04 45.47
N TYR A 14 -43.04 -34.02 46.29
CA TYR A 14 -43.96 -34.16 47.42
C TYR A 14 -45.37 -34.53 46.99
N LEU A 15 -45.88 -33.93 45.91
CA LEU A 15 -47.18 -34.28 45.34
C LEU A 15 -47.20 -35.75 44.85
N GLN A 16 -46.09 -36.23 44.28
CA GLN A 16 -45.92 -37.62 43.88
C GLN A 16 -45.90 -38.55 45.09
N ASP A 17 -45.15 -38.21 46.14
CA ASP A 17 -45.07 -38.97 47.39
C ASP A 17 -46.43 -39.11 48.08
N ILE A 18 -47.25 -38.04 48.09
CA ILE A 18 -48.63 -38.09 48.61
C ILE A 18 -49.45 -39.16 47.87
N ILE A 19 -49.27 -39.31 46.55
CA ILE A 19 -50.01 -40.29 45.74
C ILE A 19 -49.46 -41.70 45.94
N GLU A 20 -48.14 -41.86 46.03
CA GLU A 20 -47.48 -43.15 46.19
C GLU A 20 -47.71 -43.76 47.57
N SER A 21 -47.73 -42.93 48.62
CA SER A 21 -47.96 -43.34 50.01
C SER A 21 -49.44 -43.45 50.40
N ALA A 22 -50.36 -43.01 49.54
CA ALA A 22 -51.79 -42.98 49.83
C ALA A 22 -52.40 -44.39 50.00
N PRO A 23 -53.23 -44.61 51.04
CA PRO A 23 -53.93 -45.88 51.25
C PRO A 23 -54.78 -46.28 50.04
N LYS A 24 -54.60 -47.52 49.57
CA LYS A 24 -55.37 -48.07 48.45
C LYS A 24 -56.74 -48.56 48.93
N VAL A 25 -57.78 -48.20 48.20
CA VAL A 25 -59.15 -48.67 48.44
C VAL A 25 -59.33 -50.03 47.76
N PRO A 26 -59.62 -51.12 48.50
CA PRO A 26 -59.79 -52.46 47.94
C PRO A 26 -60.82 -52.50 46.81
N ILE A 27 -60.60 -53.37 45.82
CA ILE A 27 -61.50 -53.64 44.68
C ILE A 27 -61.61 -52.49 43.66
N THR A 28 -61.39 -51.23 44.04
CA THR A 28 -61.58 -50.06 43.15
C THR A 28 -60.32 -49.56 42.43
N GLY A 29 -59.13 -49.96 42.90
CA GLY A 29 -57.84 -49.48 42.37
C GLY A 29 -57.53 -48.00 42.66
N LYS A 30 -58.36 -47.32 43.46
CA LYS A 30 -58.20 -45.90 43.81
C LYS A 30 -57.36 -45.72 45.07
N SER A 31 -56.66 -44.59 45.19
CA SER A 31 -55.96 -44.18 46.40
C SER A 31 -56.73 -43.09 47.15
N MET A 32 -56.70 -43.12 48.47
CA MET A 32 -57.33 -42.13 49.34
C MET A 32 -56.31 -41.06 49.72
N VAL A 33 -56.54 -39.82 49.30
CA VAL A 33 -55.66 -38.67 49.54
C VAL A 33 -56.37 -37.61 50.39
N ASP A 34 -55.63 -36.91 51.25
CA ASP A 34 -56.15 -35.71 51.89
C ASP A 34 -56.31 -34.62 50.83
N LYS A 35 -57.57 -34.31 50.52
CA LYS A 35 -57.91 -33.32 49.50
C LYS A 35 -57.36 -31.94 49.85
N LYS A 36 -57.31 -31.56 51.12
CA LYS A 36 -56.89 -30.22 51.55
C LYS A 36 -55.38 -30.06 51.33
N GLU A 37 -54.60 -31.01 51.84
CA GLU A 37 -53.15 -31.03 51.66
C GLU A 37 -52.76 -31.09 50.17
N PHE A 38 -53.39 -31.97 49.39
CA PHE A 38 -53.09 -32.12 47.97
C PHE A 38 -53.35 -30.84 47.17
N ASN A 39 -54.46 -30.14 47.44
CA ASN A 39 -54.76 -28.87 46.78
C ASN A 39 -53.82 -27.74 47.25
N GLU A 40 -53.42 -27.71 48.52
CA GLU A 40 -52.46 -26.72 49.04
C GLU A 40 -51.10 -26.82 48.34
N VAL A 41 -50.63 -28.03 48.04
CA VAL A 41 -49.38 -28.25 47.28
C VAL A 41 -49.52 -27.77 45.83
N ILE A 42 -50.65 -28.07 45.18
CA ILE A 42 -50.95 -27.59 43.81
C ILE A 42 -51.01 -26.06 43.76
N ASP A 43 -51.69 -25.43 44.72
CA ASP A 43 -51.80 -23.97 44.80
C ASP A 43 -50.43 -23.33 45.01
N GLN A 44 -49.55 -23.94 45.81
CA GLN A 44 -48.17 -23.49 45.94
C GLN A 44 -47.42 -23.58 44.61
N ILE A 45 -47.49 -24.71 43.90
CA ILE A 45 -46.87 -24.87 42.58
C ILE A 45 -47.36 -23.78 41.63
N ILE A 46 -48.68 -23.57 41.52
CA ILE A 46 -49.28 -22.57 40.63
C ILE A 46 -48.83 -21.15 40.98
N ASN A 47 -48.69 -20.83 42.27
CA ASN A 47 -48.28 -19.51 42.71
C ASN A 47 -46.78 -19.24 42.49
N TYR A 48 -45.91 -20.24 42.67
CA TYR A 48 -44.46 -20.05 42.54
C TYR A 48 -43.93 -20.24 41.11
N LEU A 49 -44.62 -21.02 40.27
CA LEU A 49 -44.20 -21.33 38.90
C LEU A 49 -44.01 -20.10 37.98
N PRO A 50 -44.92 -19.11 37.95
CA PRO A 50 -44.75 -17.92 37.11
C PRO A 50 -43.49 -17.11 37.45
N ASP A 51 -43.16 -16.99 38.73
CA ASP A 51 -42.01 -16.20 39.18
C ASP A 51 -40.69 -16.92 38.89
N GLN A 52 -40.65 -18.26 38.99
CA GLN A 52 -39.49 -19.04 38.54
C GLN A 52 -39.25 -18.92 37.03
N PHE A 53 -40.31 -18.93 36.21
CA PHE A 53 -40.18 -18.68 34.76
C PHE A 53 -39.68 -17.27 34.45
N LYS A 54 -40.19 -16.23 35.15
CA LYS A 54 -39.68 -14.85 35.00
C LYS A 54 -38.20 -14.78 35.37
N LYS A 55 -37.80 -15.43 36.46
CA LYS A 55 -36.39 -15.49 36.89
C LYS A 55 -35.52 -16.16 35.83
N ALA A 56 -35.96 -17.29 35.28
CA ALA A 56 -35.24 -17.99 34.21
C ALA A 56 -35.11 -17.13 32.94
N GLN A 57 -36.19 -16.46 32.51
CA GLN A 57 -36.16 -15.55 31.37
C GLN A 57 -35.23 -14.37 31.61
N TRP A 58 -35.25 -13.81 32.82
CA TRP A 58 -34.36 -12.72 33.22
C TRP A 58 -32.89 -13.17 33.16
N VAL A 59 -32.57 -14.33 33.72
CA VAL A 59 -31.20 -14.90 33.66
C VAL A 59 -30.75 -15.10 32.21
N MET A 60 -31.62 -15.60 31.33
CA MET A 60 -31.28 -15.80 29.92
C MET A 60 -30.99 -14.47 29.21
N ASN A 61 -31.86 -13.48 29.40
CA ASN A 61 -31.68 -12.15 28.82
C ASN A 61 -30.41 -11.47 29.34
N GLU A 62 -30.14 -11.62 30.65
CA GLU A 62 -28.97 -11.04 31.30
C GLU A 62 -27.68 -11.70 30.80
N LYS A 63 -27.69 -13.02 30.60
CA LYS A 63 -26.59 -13.77 29.98
C LYS A 63 -26.30 -13.25 28.56
N ASP A 64 -27.33 -13.07 27.74
CA ASP A 64 -27.16 -12.55 26.38
C ASP A 64 -26.66 -11.10 26.37
N ARG A 65 -27.15 -10.26 27.30
CA ARG A 65 -26.67 -8.89 27.52
C ARG A 65 -25.18 -8.86 27.87
N ILE A 66 -24.77 -9.66 28.87
CA ILE A 66 -23.37 -9.75 29.31
C ILE A 66 -22.46 -10.20 28.17
N LEU A 67 -22.88 -11.21 27.39
CA LEU A 67 -22.11 -11.68 26.23
C LEU A 67 -22.00 -10.61 25.13
N GLY A 68 -23.08 -9.89 24.86
CA GLY A 68 -23.08 -8.79 23.90
C GLY A 68 -22.13 -7.66 24.31
N ASP A 69 -22.18 -7.24 25.58
CA ASP A 69 -21.32 -6.20 26.12
C ASP A 69 -19.84 -6.64 26.11
N ALA A 70 -19.56 -7.88 26.52
CA ALA A 70 -18.20 -8.44 26.47
C ALA A 70 -17.64 -8.49 25.05
N GLN A 71 -18.45 -8.88 24.06
CA GLN A 71 -18.03 -8.90 22.66
C GLN A 71 -17.74 -7.49 22.13
N LYS A 72 -18.58 -6.51 22.50
CA LYS A 72 -18.39 -5.11 22.10
C LYS A 72 -17.13 -4.51 22.71
N GLU A 73 -16.88 -4.80 23.99
CA GLU A 73 -15.67 -4.36 24.68
C GLU A 73 -14.42 -4.98 24.06
N TYR A 74 -14.45 -6.29 23.82
CA TYR A 74 -13.35 -7.00 23.14
C TYR A 74 -13.01 -6.38 21.77
N GLU A 75 -14.01 -6.10 20.94
CA GLU A 75 -13.77 -5.47 19.63
C GLU A 75 -13.24 -4.04 19.75
N THR A 76 -13.64 -3.31 20.79
CA THR A 76 -13.14 -1.96 21.07
C THR A 76 -11.67 -2.01 21.48
N VAL A 77 -11.34 -2.82 22.49
CA VAL A 77 -9.95 -3.01 22.97
C VAL A 77 -9.05 -3.51 21.84
N LYS A 78 -9.52 -4.45 21.02
CA LYS A 78 -8.78 -4.97 19.86
C LYS A 78 -8.45 -3.86 18.87
N LYS A 79 -9.42 -3.02 18.51
CA LYS A 79 -9.20 -1.88 17.60
C LYS A 79 -8.22 -0.87 18.16
N GLU A 80 -8.34 -0.54 19.44
CA GLU A 80 -7.44 0.40 20.12
C GLU A 80 -6.01 -0.15 20.20
N THR A 81 -5.87 -1.43 20.53
CA THR A 81 -4.58 -2.12 20.58
C THR A 81 -3.88 -2.08 19.23
N VAL A 82 -4.58 -2.38 18.14
CA VAL A 82 -4.01 -2.31 16.78
C VAL A 82 -3.58 -0.88 16.44
N LYS A 83 -4.37 0.13 16.82
CA LYS A 83 -4.03 1.54 16.62
C LYS A 83 -2.77 1.93 17.39
N MET A 84 -2.67 1.54 18.65
CA MET A 84 -1.52 1.79 19.51
C MET A 84 -0.26 1.08 19.01
N MET A 85 -0.36 -0.17 18.57
CA MET A 85 0.76 -0.90 17.96
C MET A 85 1.29 -0.19 16.71
N LYS A 86 0.41 0.26 15.80
CA LYS A 86 0.84 1.03 14.63
C LYS A 86 1.57 2.31 15.02
N HIS A 87 1.02 3.05 15.97
CA HIS A 87 1.65 4.28 16.48
C HIS A 87 3.02 4.01 17.11
N ASN A 88 3.14 2.93 17.89
CA ASN A 88 4.41 2.55 18.51
C ASN A 88 5.46 2.15 17.47
N VAL A 89 5.06 1.40 16.43
CA VAL A 89 5.95 1.03 15.33
C VAL A 89 6.42 2.27 14.57
N GLU A 90 5.52 3.19 14.22
CA GLU A 90 5.88 4.43 13.53
C GLU A 90 6.82 5.32 14.35
N ASN A 91 6.66 5.31 15.67
CA ASN A 91 7.50 6.07 16.59
C ASN A 91 8.76 5.34 17.05
N HIS A 92 8.88 4.06 16.71
CA HIS A 92 10.02 3.25 17.08
C HIS A 92 11.29 3.85 16.47
N ASP A 93 12.35 3.94 17.27
CA ASP A 93 13.57 4.63 16.86
C ASP A 93 14.18 4.01 15.59
N ILE A 94 14.12 2.68 15.45
CA ILE A 94 14.53 1.99 14.23
C ILE A 94 13.77 2.49 12.99
N VAL A 95 12.44 2.71 13.08
CA VAL A 95 11.64 3.16 11.94
C VAL A 95 11.95 4.62 11.60
N LYS A 96 12.15 5.46 12.61
CA LYS A 96 12.59 6.85 12.43
C LYS A 96 13.97 6.92 11.78
N GLU A 97 14.93 6.17 12.30
CA GLU A 97 16.28 6.06 11.76
C GLU A 97 16.28 5.53 10.32
N ALA A 98 15.48 4.51 10.03
CA ALA A 98 15.33 3.99 8.68
C ALA A 98 14.77 5.04 7.71
N LYS A 99 13.81 5.86 8.14
CA LYS A 99 13.28 6.99 7.35
C LYS A 99 14.35 8.06 7.10
N ILE A 100 15.13 8.41 8.11
CA ILE A 100 16.24 9.38 7.99
C ILE A 100 17.26 8.86 6.99
N ARG A 101 17.76 7.64 7.17
CA ARG A 101 18.71 7.01 6.23
C ARG A 101 18.15 6.91 4.82
N GLY A 102 16.87 6.55 4.68
CA GLY A 102 16.21 6.52 3.37
C GLY A 102 16.20 7.89 2.69
N ALA A 103 15.92 8.96 3.44
CA ALA A 103 15.97 10.32 2.93
C ALA A 103 17.40 10.76 2.55
N GLU A 104 18.40 10.38 3.34
CA GLU A 104 19.82 10.65 3.05
C GLU A 104 20.28 9.95 1.77
N ILE A 105 19.94 8.66 1.60
CA ILE A 105 20.25 7.89 0.39
C ILE A 105 19.61 8.57 -0.83
N LEU A 106 18.35 8.99 -0.72
CA LEU A 106 17.67 9.68 -1.83
C LEU A 106 18.34 11.02 -2.16
N ALA A 107 18.69 11.81 -1.14
CA ALA A 107 19.36 13.09 -1.32
C ALA A 107 20.75 12.92 -1.97
N LEU A 108 21.51 11.90 -1.56
CA LEU A 108 22.79 11.54 -2.17
C LEU A 108 22.61 11.13 -3.63
N ALA A 109 21.68 10.21 -3.92
CA ALA A 109 21.39 9.78 -5.29
C ALA A 109 20.98 10.95 -6.21
N GLN A 110 20.18 11.89 -5.70
CA GLN A 110 19.81 13.10 -6.44
C GLN A 110 21.00 14.03 -6.70
N ARG A 111 21.89 14.20 -5.71
CA ARG A 111 23.13 14.99 -5.86
C ARG A 111 24.04 14.36 -6.92
N ASP A 112 24.25 13.05 -6.85
CA ASP A 112 25.10 12.32 -7.79
C ASP A 112 24.53 12.37 -9.21
N ALA A 113 23.23 12.14 -9.37
CA ALA A 113 22.56 12.28 -10.66
C ALA A 113 22.71 13.69 -11.25
N LYS A 114 22.61 14.73 -10.41
CA LYS A 114 22.85 16.12 -10.84
C LYS A 114 24.31 16.34 -11.24
N ALA A 115 25.26 15.83 -10.48
CA ALA A 115 26.69 15.94 -10.76
C ALA A 115 27.04 15.25 -12.09
N ILE A 116 26.56 14.02 -12.31
CA ILE A 116 26.73 13.30 -13.57
C ILE A 116 26.17 14.11 -14.74
N ARG A 117 24.94 14.62 -14.62
CA ARG A 117 24.30 15.40 -15.70
C ARG A 117 25.06 16.68 -16.03
N ILE A 118 25.59 17.37 -15.03
CA ILE A 118 26.39 18.59 -15.24
C ILE A 118 27.72 18.21 -15.90
N GLY A 119 28.45 17.23 -15.34
CA GLY A 119 29.72 16.77 -15.91
C GLY A 119 29.59 16.27 -17.34
N SER A 120 28.54 15.52 -17.68
CA SER A 120 28.30 15.09 -19.07
C SER A 120 28.05 16.25 -20.02
N ARG A 121 27.38 17.33 -19.56
CA ARG A 121 27.16 18.54 -20.37
C ARG A 121 28.44 19.33 -20.57
N GLU A 122 29.23 19.50 -19.50
CA GLU A 122 30.53 20.16 -19.55
C GLU A 122 31.48 19.43 -20.50
N TYR A 123 31.59 18.11 -20.37
CA TYR A 123 32.36 17.26 -21.27
C TYR A 123 31.88 17.38 -22.74
N SER A 124 30.56 17.33 -22.96
CA SER A 124 30.02 17.47 -24.32
C SER A 124 30.34 18.84 -24.92
N ASN A 125 30.25 19.91 -24.11
CA ASN A 125 30.61 21.26 -24.55
C ASN A 125 32.10 21.38 -24.88
N GLU A 126 32.97 20.76 -24.09
CA GLU A 126 34.41 20.74 -24.35
C GLU A 126 34.72 20.07 -25.69
N ILE A 127 34.21 18.85 -25.91
CA ILE A 127 34.40 18.11 -27.17
C ILE A 127 33.83 18.88 -28.37
N LEU A 128 32.63 19.47 -28.24
CA LEU A 128 32.05 20.27 -29.32
C LEU A 128 32.84 21.55 -29.60
N SER A 129 33.41 22.18 -28.57
CA SER A 129 34.24 23.37 -28.73
C SER A 129 35.58 23.06 -29.38
N GLU A 130 36.18 21.90 -29.07
CA GLU A 130 37.37 21.41 -29.75
C GLU A 130 37.09 21.09 -31.22
N LEU A 131 35.98 20.41 -31.49
CA LEU A 131 35.54 20.11 -32.85
C LEU A 131 35.31 21.39 -33.67
N ASP A 132 34.67 22.41 -33.09
CA ASP A 132 34.43 23.69 -33.76
C ASP A 132 35.74 24.39 -34.12
N LYS A 133 36.73 24.41 -33.20
CA LYS A 133 38.07 24.92 -33.48
C LYS A 133 38.76 24.15 -34.60
N GLU A 134 38.72 22.81 -34.55
CA GLU A 134 39.31 21.98 -35.62
C GLU A 134 38.64 22.24 -36.97
N LEU A 135 37.32 22.42 -37.01
CA LEU A 135 36.58 22.74 -38.22
C LEU A 135 36.99 24.08 -38.81
N GLU A 136 37.10 25.14 -37.99
CA GLU A 136 37.57 26.45 -38.46
C GLU A 136 39.03 26.40 -38.96
N ASP A 137 39.89 25.64 -38.29
CA ASP A 137 41.27 25.40 -38.73
C ASP A 137 41.32 24.69 -40.10
N LYS A 138 40.51 23.65 -40.30
CA LYS A 138 40.42 22.91 -41.56
C LYS A 138 39.85 23.78 -42.67
N LYS A 139 38.83 24.58 -42.37
CA LYS A 139 38.23 25.55 -43.30
C LYS A 139 39.25 26.61 -43.74
N SER A 140 39.99 27.19 -42.80
CA SER A 140 41.05 28.16 -43.12
C SER A 140 42.13 27.56 -44.02
N LYS A 141 42.59 26.34 -43.70
CA LYS A 141 43.54 25.58 -44.54
C LYS A 141 42.99 25.31 -45.94
N LEU A 142 41.71 24.95 -46.07
CA LEU A 142 41.07 24.73 -47.35
C LEU A 142 41.05 26.01 -48.20
N ILE A 143 40.68 27.15 -47.61
CA ILE A 143 40.66 28.45 -48.30
C ILE A 143 42.07 28.81 -48.79
N GLN A 144 43.10 28.64 -47.95
CA GLN A 144 44.49 28.89 -48.35
C GLN A 144 44.95 27.99 -49.50
N LEU A 145 44.62 26.70 -49.44
CA LEU A 145 44.93 25.75 -50.51
C LEU A 145 44.22 26.13 -51.82
N MET A 146 42.96 26.53 -51.75
CA MET A 146 42.22 27.01 -52.92
C MET A 146 42.85 28.27 -53.51
N GLN A 147 43.21 29.26 -52.68
CA GLN A 147 43.89 30.49 -53.13
C GLN A 147 45.20 30.18 -53.86
N LYS A 148 46.05 29.33 -53.26
CA LYS A 148 47.31 28.91 -53.88
C LYS A 148 47.08 28.16 -55.19
N SER A 149 46.10 27.27 -55.22
CA SER A 149 45.74 26.53 -56.44
C SER A 149 45.29 27.46 -57.56
N PHE A 150 44.43 28.45 -57.26
CA PHE A 150 43.99 29.44 -58.23
C PHE A 150 45.14 30.29 -58.76
N GLU A 151 46.09 30.70 -57.91
CA GLU A 151 47.28 31.44 -58.33
C GLU A 151 48.14 30.63 -59.31
N VAL A 152 48.37 29.35 -59.02
CA VAL A 152 49.09 28.43 -59.90
C VAL A 152 48.38 28.28 -61.25
N VAL A 153 47.07 28.03 -61.23
CA VAL A 153 46.26 27.89 -62.46
C VAL A 153 46.25 29.18 -63.28
N ALA A 154 46.11 30.34 -62.63
CA ALA A 154 46.12 31.64 -63.32
C ALA A 154 47.47 31.87 -64.02
N LYS A 155 48.59 31.55 -63.35
CA LYS A 155 49.93 31.67 -63.93
C LYS A 155 50.12 30.72 -65.12
N GLU A 156 49.66 29.47 -65.01
CA GLU A 156 49.75 28.49 -66.08
C GLU A 156 48.91 28.91 -67.31
N ILE A 157 47.72 29.48 -67.10
CA ILE A 157 46.90 30.04 -68.18
C ILE A 157 47.64 31.20 -68.87
N ASP A 158 48.21 32.13 -68.11
CA ASP A 158 48.94 33.28 -68.65
C ASP A 158 50.15 32.83 -69.49
N GLU A 159 50.96 31.91 -68.95
CA GLU A 159 52.11 31.32 -69.66
C GLU A 159 51.67 30.63 -70.98
N ASN A 160 50.62 29.82 -70.93
CA ASN A 160 50.10 29.13 -72.11
C ASN A 160 49.54 30.10 -73.18
N MET A 161 48.80 31.14 -72.77
CA MET A 161 48.28 32.14 -73.69
C MET A 161 49.39 33.00 -74.31
N SER A 162 50.40 33.35 -73.54
CA SER A 162 51.58 34.07 -74.02
C SER A 162 52.32 33.26 -75.08
N ASN A 163 52.57 31.97 -74.81
CA ASN A 163 53.17 31.04 -75.76
C ASN A 163 52.34 30.93 -77.05
N ALA A 164 51.03 30.73 -76.94
CA ALA A 164 50.15 30.70 -78.11
C ALA A 164 50.19 32.01 -78.92
N SER A 165 50.24 33.17 -78.26
CA SER A 165 50.38 34.46 -78.92
C SER A 165 51.71 34.61 -79.65
N ILE A 166 52.81 34.14 -79.05
CA ILE A 166 54.14 34.10 -79.69
C ILE A 166 54.08 33.26 -80.96
N THR A 167 53.57 32.02 -80.87
CA THR A 167 53.42 31.14 -82.04
C THR A 167 52.55 31.76 -83.13
N ILE A 168 51.45 32.44 -82.78
CA ILE A 168 50.63 33.16 -83.76
C ILE A 168 51.43 34.27 -84.45
N LYS A 169 52.21 35.06 -83.69
CA LYS A 169 53.05 36.14 -84.25
C LYS A 169 54.14 35.58 -85.18
N GLU A 170 54.77 34.47 -84.79
CA GLU A 170 55.76 33.75 -85.61
C GLU A 170 55.13 33.29 -86.93
N ASN A 171 53.98 32.61 -86.87
CA ASN A 171 53.25 32.16 -88.05
C ASN A 171 52.86 33.33 -88.98
N ILE A 172 52.41 34.47 -88.42
CA ILE A 172 52.10 35.67 -89.22
C ILE A 172 53.35 36.23 -89.90
N ALA A 173 54.50 36.26 -89.21
CA ALA A 173 55.75 36.77 -89.75
C ALA A 173 56.28 35.88 -90.89
N GLU A 174 56.19 34.55 -90.74
CA GLU A 174 56.52 33.60 -91.80
C GLU A 174 55.68 33.82 -93.06
N LEU A 175 54.36 33.92 -92.91
CA LEU A 175 53.43 34.16 -94.04
C LEU A 175 53.71 35.47 -94.79
N ARG A 176 54.26 36.49 -94.12
CA ARG A 176 54.59 37.79 -94.73
C ARG A 176 55.87 37.74 -95.56
N ASN A 177 56.75 36.78 -95.28
CA ASN A 177 58.03 36.60 -95.96
C ASN A 177 57.95 35.55 -97.09
N MET A 178 56.77 34.95 -97.29
CA MET A 178 56.42 34.11 -98.45
C MET A 178 55.91 34.98 -99.60
#